data_AF-A0A0D2NMS7-F1
#
_entry.id   AF-A0A0D2NMS7-F1
#
_cell.length_a   1.000
_cell.length_b   1.000
_cell.length_c   1.000
_cell.angle_alpha   90.00
_cell.angle_beta   90.00
_cell.angle_gamma   90.00
#
_symmetry.space_group_name_H-M   'P 1'
#
loop_
_entity.id
_entity.type
_entity.pdbx_description
1 polymer ?
#
loop_
_entity_poly.entity_id
_entity_poly.type
_entity_poly.pdbx_seq_one_letter_code
_entity_poly.pdbx_strand_id
1 'polypeptide(L)'
;MVKFLKTQKVVILLTGKYAGKKAVIVKNFDDGNSARPYGHALVCGLSKEPRKVTKRSSKKTQARRSSIKTFIKGRQWTAGVASSLADGRRQAGSALPATQRRD
;
A
#
# COMPACT_ATOMS: atom_id res chain seq x y z
N MET A 1 -2.71 6.93 -22.76
CA MET A 1 -1.85 6.26 -21.75
C MET A 1 -2.45 6.50 -20.37
N VAL A 2 -2.77 5.45 -19.60
CA VAL A 2 -3.47 5.58 -18.31
C VAL A 2 -2.45 5.76 -17.18
N LYS A 3 -2.58 6.83 -16.38
CA LYS A 3 -1.74 7.06 -15.19
C LYS A 3 -1.96 5.95 -14.16
N PHE A 4 -0.96 5.12 -13.93
CA PHE A 4 -1.01 4.00 -12.97
C PHE A 4 -0.85 4.47 -11.52
N LEU A 5 -0.14 5.59 -11.33
CA LEU A 5 0.23 6.16 -10.05
C LEU A 5 -0.93 6.97 -9.46
N LYS A 6 -1.93 6.24 -8.95
CA LYS A 6 -3.09 6.81 -8.27
C LYS A 6 -2.97 6.61 -6.77
N THR A 7 -3.69 7.42 -6.01
CA THR A 7 -3.89 7.24 -4.58
C THR A 7 -4.42 5.83 -4.27
N GLN A 8 -4.12 5.30 -3.08
CA GLN A 8 -4.49 3.96 -2.63
C GLN A 8 -3.81 2.80 -3.37
N LYS A 9 -2.83 3.06 -4.24
CA LYS A 9 -2.02 2.00 -4.84
C LYS A 9 -0.87 1.61 -3.92
N VAL A 10 -0.63 0.30 -3.85
CA VAL A 10 0.48 -0.28 -3.11
C VAL A 10 1.74 -0.20 -3.97
N VAL A 11 2.82 0.23 -3.34
CA VAL A 11 4.12 0.42 -3.96
C VAL A 11 5.23 -0.09 -3.05
N ILE A 12 6.36 -0.44 -3.65
CA ILE A 12 7.59 -0.81 -2.96
C ILE A 12 8.57 0.35 -3.11
N LEU A 13 9.14 0.76 -1.98
CA LEU A 13 10.23 1.74 -1.98
C LEU A 13 11.52 1.06 -2.39
N LEU A 14 12.23 1.61 -3.38
CA LEU A 14 13.47 1.02 -3.87
C LEU A 14 14.72 1.62 -3.20
N THR A 15 14.64 2.85 -2.68
CA THR A 15 15.82 3.58 -2.19
C THR A 15 15.65 4.16 -0.78
N GLY A 16 16.79 4.37 -0.11
CA GLY A 16 16.93 4.96 1.23
C GLY A 16 16.55 4.04 2.40
N LYS A 17 16.38 4.61 3.61
CA LYS A 17 16.20 3.87 4.88
C LYS A 17 15.06 2.83 4.88
N TYR A 18 14.03 3.03 4.06
CA TYR A 18 12.87 2.15 3.96
C TYR A 18 12.84 1.35 2.65
N ALA A 19 13.98 1.16 2.00
CA ALA A 19 14.08 0.32 0.80
C ALA A 19 13.57 -1.11 1.08
N GLY A 20 12.88 -1.70 0.10
CA GLY A 20 12.23 -3.01 0.20
C GLY A 20 10.93 -3.02 1.03
N LYS A 21 10.54 -1.90 1.65
CA LYS A 21 9.29 -1.83 2.42
C LYS A 21 8.08 -1.54 1.54
N LYS A 22 6.99 -2.25 1.84
CA LYS A 22 5.67 -2.02 1.26
C LYS A 22 5.07 -0.74 1.80
N ALA A 23 4.47 0.03 0.90
CA ALA A 23 3.86 1.29 1.23
C ALA A 23 2.67 1.60 0.31
N VAL A 24 1.89 2.60 0.68
CA VAL A 24 0.69 3.05 -0.03
C VAL A 24 0.83 4.53 -0.35
N ILE A 25 0.45 4.91 -1.57
CA ILE A 25 0.40 6.31 -2.00
C ILE A 25 -0.84 6.97 -1.37
N VAL A 26 -0.62 7.97 -0.54
CA VAL A 26 -1.69 8.74 0.15
C VAL A 26 -2.09 9.96 -0.65
N LYS A 27 -1.12 10.65 -1.25
CA LYS A 27 -1.34 11.78 -2.15
C LYS A 27 -0.29 11.75 -3.26
N ASN A 28 -0.72 12.00 -4.47
CA ASN A 28 0.16 12.17 -5.63
C ASN A 28 0.20 13.65 -6.03
N PHE A 29 1.40 14.16 -6.31
CA PHE A 29 1.66 15.45 -6.92
C PHE A 29 2.43 15.23 -8.22
N ASP A 30 1.73 15.16 -9.34
CA ASP A 30 2.34 14.94 -10.66
C ASP A 30 3.04 16.22 -11.17
N ASP A 31 2.42 17.38 -10.96
CA ASP A 31 2.87 18.66 -11.52
C ASP A 31 3.87 19.41 -10.63
N GLY A 32 4.31 18.77 -9.55
CA GLY A 32 5.22 19.36 -8.56
C GLY A 32 4.55 20.35 -7.61
N ASN A 33 5.31 20.83 -6.64
CA ASN A 33 4.92 21.89 -5.72
C ASN A 33 6.00 23.00 -5.75
N SER A 34 5.71 24.21 -5.28
CA SER A 34 6.68 25.32 -5.26
C SER A 34 8.01 24.95 -4.58
N ALA A 35 7.98 24.10 -3.53
CA ALA A 35 9.19 23.61 -2.88
C ALA A 35 9.92 22.47 -3.63
N ARG A 36 9.24 21.75 -4.53
CA ARG A 36 9.76 20.57 -5.24
C ARG A 36 9.15 20.53 -6.65
N PRO A 37 9.86 21.02 -7.69
CA PRO A 37 9.32 21.12 -9.05
C PRO A 37 9.16 19.76 -9.76
N TYR A 38 9.61 18.66 -9.14
CA TYR A 38 9.47 17.32 -9.68
C TYR A 38 8.23 16.60 -9.12
N GLY A 39 7.71 15.67 -9.92
CA GLY A 39 6.63 14.78 -9.51
C GLY A 39 7.01 13.95 -8.28
N HIS A 40 6.19 13.99 -7.25
CA HIS A 40 6.42 13.29 -5.99
C HIS A 40 5.12 12.79 -5.37
N ALA A 41 5.24 11.78 -4.52
CA ALA A 41 4.14 11.21 -3.76
C ALA A 41 4.40 11.27 -2.27
N LEU A 42 3.33 11.50 -1.51
CA LEU A 42 3.29 11.21 -0.10
C LEU A 42 2.96 9.72 0.08
N VAL A 43 3.88 9.01 0.73
CA VAL A 43 3.81 7.56 0.89
C VAL A 43 3.75 7.22 2.38
N CYS A 44 2.84 6.32 2.75
CA CYS A 44 2.75 5.73 4.07
C CYS A 44 3.08 4.25 4.00
N GLY A 45 4.03 3.77 4.81
CA GLY A 45 4.48 2.38 4.74
C GLY A 45 4.75 1.74 6.09
N LEU A 46 5.04 0.44 6.04
CA LEU A 46 5.38 -0.37 7.21
C LEU A 46 6.89 -0.40 7.40
N SER A 47 7.39 0.20 8.49
CA SER A 47 8.81 0.09 8.86
C SER A 47 9.10 -1.28 9.47
N LYS A 48 8.22 -1.71 10.39
CA LYS A 48 8.27 -3.04 11.01
C LYS A 48 7.05 -3.83 10.59
N GLU A 49 7.30 -4.92 9.89
CA GLU A 49 6.26 -5.86 9.47
C GLU A 49 5.84 -6.76 10.64
N PRO A 50 4.57 -7.18 10.68
CA PRO A 50 4.11 -8.15 11.66
C PRO A 50 4.86 -9.48 11.47
N ARG A 51 5.36 -10.05 12.57
CA ARG A 51 6.04 -11.34 12.56
C ARG A 51 5.03 -12.46 12.74
N LYS A 52 5.30 -13.64 12.16
CA LYS A 52 4.45 -14.83 12.28
C LYS A 52 4.12 -15.14 13.74
N VAL A 53 2.83 -15.19 14.04
CA VAL A 53 2.29 -15.58 15.34
C VAL A 53 2.00 -17.07 15.33
N THR A 54 2.49 -17.79 16.34
CA THR A 54 2.23 -19.22 16.52
C THR A 54 1.40 -19.44 17.78
N LYS A 55 0.46 -20.39 17.74
CA LYS A 55 -0.45 -20.67 18.87
C LYS A 55 0.28 -21.01 20.18
N ARG A 56 1.47 -21.62 20.08
CA ARG A 56 2.31 -22.01 21.23
C ARG A 56 2.96 -20.83 21.97
N SER A 57 2.98 -19.63 21.38
CA SER A 57 3.64 -18.47 21.99
C SER A 57 2.78 -17.81 23.06
N SER A 58 3.41 -17.26 24.12
CA SER A 58 2.68 -16.56 25.20
C SER A 58 2.01 -15.28 24.69
N LYS A 59 0.88 -14.89 25.28
CA LYS A 59 0.11 -13.68 24.90
C LYS A 59 0.98 -12.41 24.83
N LYS A 60 1.93 -12.25 25.76
CA LYS A 60 2.90 -11.15 25.77
C LYS A 60 3.80 -11.15 24.53
N THR A 61 4.29 -12.31 24.13
CA THR A 61 5.11 -12.46 22.92
C THR A 61 4.28 -12.28 21.66
N GLN A 62 3.04 -12.75 21.65
CA GLN A 62 2.10 -12.55 20.54
C GLN A 62 1.84 -11.06 20.27
N ALA A 63 1.57 -10.27 21.33
CA ALA A 63 1.40 -8.83 21.22
C ALA A 63 2.66 -8.13 20.67
N ARG A 64 3.85 -8.51 21.13
CA ARG A 64 5.13 -7.94 20.66
C ARG A 64 5.50 -8.33 19.22
N ARG A 65 4.99 -9.46 18.73
CA ARG A 65 5.15 -9.89 17.33
C ARG A 65 4.16 -9.19 16.40
N SER A 66 2.97 -8.87 16.90
CA SER A 66 1.91 -8.17 16.18
C SER A 66 2.08 -6.65 16.15
N SER A 67 2.96 -6.08 16.98
CA SER A 67 3.19 -4.64 16.99
C SER A 67 3.87 -4.15 15.71
N ILE A 68 3.15 -3.28 14.99
CA ILE A 68 3.53 -2.65 13.73
C ILE A 68 4.11 -1.27 14.00
N LYS A 69 5.13 -0.88 13.24
CA LYS A 69 5.64 0.49 13.21
C LYS A 69 5.49 1.04 11.80
N THR A 70 4.77 2.14 11.66
CA THR A 70 4.53 2.82 10.37
C THR A 70 5.49 4.00 10.18
N PHE A 71 5.60 4.48 8.94
CA PHE A 71 6.31 5.71 8.60
C PHE A 71 5.57 6.48 7.50
N ILE A 72 5.75 7.79 7.47
CA ILE A 72 5.27 8.68 6.42
C ILE A 72 6.48 9.35 5.79
N LYS A 73 6.57 9.33 4.45
CA LYS A 73 7.68 9.94 3.73
C LYS A 73 7.24 10.48 2.36
N GLY A 74 7.69 11.68 2.02
CA GLY A 74 7.63 12.19 0.64
C GLY A 74 8.73 11.58 -0.21
N ARG A 75 8.36 10.97 -1.35
CA ARG A 75 9.29 10.33 -2.31
C ARG A 75 9.05 10.84 -3.72
N GLN A 76 10.14 11.02 -4.46
CA GLN A 76 10.11 11.39 -5.88
C GLN A 76 9.86 10.13 -6.73
N TRP A 77 9.14 10.28 -7.85
CA TRP A 77 8.82 9.17 -8.75
C TRP A 77 10.05 8.53 -9.40
N THR A 78 11.03 9.33 -9.81
CA THR A 78 12.29 8.84 -10.40
C THR A 78 13.17 8.11 -9.39
N ALA A 79 13.03 8.42 -8.10
CA ALA A 79 13.74 7.76 -7.01
C ALA A 79 13.03 6.45 -6.60
N GLY A 80 12.80 5.57 -7.57
CA GLY A 80 12.53 4.16 -7.36
C GLY A 80 11.29 3.86 -6.53
N VAL A 81 10.12 4.03 -7.15
CA VAL A 81 8.86 3.47 -6.67
C VAL A 81 8.44 2.39 -7.66
N ALA A 82 8.56 1.12 -7.27
CA ALA A 82 8.05 0.01 -8.07
C ALA A 82 6.64 -0.32 -7.61
N SER A 83 5.65 -0.16 -8.49
CA SER A 83 4.31 -0.64 -8.20
C SER A 83 4.22 -2.13 -8.48
N SER A 84 4.16 -2.98 -7.45
CA SER A 84 3.79 -4.37 -7.67
C SER A 84 2.29 -4.41 -8.02
N LEU A 85 2.00 -4.85 -9.24
CA LEU A 85 0.80 -5.57 -9.67
C LEU A 85 -0.55 -5.15 -9.05
N ALA A 86 -1.47 -4.80 -9.95
CA ALA A 86 -2.89 -4.64 -9.67
C ALA A 86 -3.42 -5.65 -8.64
N ASP A 87 -4.08 -5.13 -7.59
CA ASP A 87 -5.10 -5.88 -6.85
C ASP A 87 -6.22 -6.25 -7.84
N GLY A 88 -6.00 -7.33 -8.58
CA GLY A 88 -7.05 -8.08 -9.24
C GLY A 88 -7.89 -8.75 -8.15
N ARG A 89 -8.80 -7.99 -7.53
CA ARG A 89 -10.04 -8.42 -6.86
C ARG A 89 -10.62 -7.26 -6.04
N ARG A 90 -11.65 -6.61 -6.60
CA ARG A 90 -12.92 -6.19 -5.95
C ARG A 90 -13.73 -5.30 -6.91
N GLN A 91 -14.18 -5.89 -8.02
CA GLN A 91 -15.50 -5.64 -8.57
C GLN A 91 -16.15 -7.01 -8.72
N ALA A 92 -16.57 -7.59 -7.60
CA ALA A 92 -17.44 -8.74 -7.57
C ALA A 92 -18.48 -8.40 -6.50
N GLY A 93 -19.66 -8.00 -6.97
CA GLY A 93 -20.74 -7.54 -6.09
C GLY A 93 -21.77 -6.62 -6.72
N SER A 94 -22.08 -6.74 -8.01
CA SER A 94 -23.39 -6.32 -8.50
C SER A 94 -23.84 -7.28 -9.60
N ALA A 95 -25.10 -7.73 -9.47
CA ALA A 95 -25.85 -8.62 -10.36
C ALA A 95 -25.50 -10.13 -10.31
N LEU A 96 -26.10 -10.83 -9.33
CA LEU A 96 -26.63 -12.17 -9.60
C LEU A 96 -28.11 -12.00 -9.99
N PRO A 97 -28.57 -12.61 -11.10
CA PRO A 97 -29.96 -12.53 -11.53
C PRO A 97 -30.84 -13.32 -10.55
N ALA A 98 -31.95 -12.70 -10.14
CA ALA A 98 -32.99 -13.33 -9.34
C ALA A 98 -33.56 -14.52 -10.11
N THR A 99 -33.34 -15.72 -9.57
CA THR A 99 -33.92 -16.97 -10.01
C THR A 99 -35.44 -16.85 -9.98
N GLN A 100 -36.07 -16.87 -11.16
CA GLN A 100 -37.46 -17.30 -11.33
C GLN A 100 -37.61 -18.68 -10.70
N ARG A 101 -38.32 -18.78 -9.58
CA ARG A 101 -39.11 -19.95 -9.13
C ARG A 101 -40.09 -19.52 -8.05
N ARG A 102 -41.35 -19.31 -8.43
CA ARG A 102 -42.58 -19.75 -7.74
C ARG A 102 -43.75 -19.57 -8.71
N ASP A 103 -44.00 -20.62 -9.49
CA ASP A 103 -45.31 -21.24 -9.64
C ASP A 103 -45.14 -22.70 -9.17
#